data_AF-A0A5C6F1W8-F1
#
_entry.id   AF-A0A5C6F1W8-F1
#
_cell.length_a   1.000
_cell.length_b   1.000
_cell.length_c   1.000
_cell.angle_alpha   90.00
_cell.angle_beta   90.00
_cell.angle_gamma   90.00
#
_symmetry.space_group_name_H-M   'P 1'
#
loop_
_entity.id
_entity.type
_entity.pdbx_description
1 polymer ?
#
loop_
_entity_poly.entity_id
_entity_poly.type
_entity_poly.pdbx_seq_one_letter_code
_entity_poly.pdbx_strand_id
1 'polypeptide(L)'
;MVHNGGGRSICILEYYDMSASSTNDSGIQVTGSPKVSHGGREGIWVAVHPEELERVPIENSESAATETEPQNDPQLEVAPAANETSSVDPEPPAVIPTPIPPLVQKPAEPQEAPTLAAATVGVTAGAIKTATTEKPKLELKRRQQLEHHLKSNPADLDAFLELSRIYRAENRPMEARRVLQQAIQIFPDEPDLQWELEEATLSRSIQQLREVAELAGRLNTAETDRELNRCQQDWARRRIEVCEARLVRDPSLTHLRVTLAEAKYDAEMYEEAIDDLDIVLGNDEFSPSAYLLRGRCMLAMGKDLDAMVSLRACAMRRAVVAPLRTRVVALRLLCETADRLGIALTLATYRSHLQQAEQELAKQATLGS
;
A
#
# COMPACT_ATOMS: atom_id res chain seq x y z
N MET A 1 -32.97 -14.27 20.99
CA MET A 1 -32.40 -13.06 20.35
C MET A 1 -31.01 -12.83 20.93
N VAL A 2 -29.98 -13.39 20.30
CA VAL A 2 -28.58 -13.24 20.71
C VAL A 2 -27.99 -12.14 19.85
N HIS A 3 -27.55 -11.05 20.48
CA HIS A 3 -26.84 -9.97 19.80
C HIS A 3 -25.43 -10.45 19.46
N ASN A 4 -25.16 -10.61 18.17
CA ASN A 4 -23.84 -10.84 17.60
C ASN A 4 -23.10 -9.50 17.52
N GLY A 5 -22.32 -9.18 18.55
CA GLY A 5 -21.36 -8.07 18.53
C GLY A 5 -20.07 -8.49 17.83
N GLY A 6 -20.09 -8.50 16.50
CA GLY A 6 -18.90 -8.74 15.68
C GLY A 6 -17.96 -7.55 15.72
N GLY A 7 -17.09 -7.47 16.74
CA GLY A 7 -15.98 -6.54 16.77
C GLY A 7 -15.00 -6.87 15.64
N ARG A 8 -15.05 -6.10 14.54
CA ARG A 8 -14.04 -6.13 13.49
C ARG A 8 -12.75 -5.55 14.07
N SER A 9 -11.80 -6.40 14.47
CA SER A 9 -10.42 -5.98 14.70
C SER A 9 -9.87 -5.38 13.42
N ILE A 10 -9.61 -4.07 13.43
CA ILE A 10 -8.88 -3.39 12.36
C ILE A 10 -7.41 -3.78 12.52
N CYS A 11 -7.00 -4.85 11.85
CA CYS A 11 -5.59 -5.11 11.60
C CYS A 11 -5.11 -4.10 10.54
N ILE A 12 -4.66 -2.93 10.99
CA ILE A 12 -3.75 -2.11 10.18
C ILE A 12 -2.47 -2.93 10.09
N LEU A 13 -2.32 -3.71 9.02
CA LEU A 13 -1.01 -4.26 8.66
C LEU A 13 -0.12 -3.07 8.35
N GLU A 14 0.67 -2.65 9.32
CA GLU A 14 1.80 -1.75 9.12
C GLU A 14 2.80 -2.48 8.22
N TYR A 15 2.63 -2.35 6.91
CA TYR A 15 3.72 -2.56 5.99
C TYR A 15 4.63 -1.35 6.08
N TYR A 16 5.63 -1.48 6.94
CA TYR A 16 6.80 -0.63 6.92
C TYR A 16 7.38 -0.60 5.51
N ASP A 17 7.55 0.62 5.03
CA ASP A 17 8.27 1.02 3.84
C ASP A 17 9.66 0.33 3.78
N MET A 18 9.83 -0.66 2.90
CA MET A 18 11.14 -1.29 2.63
C MET A 18 11.84 -0.64 1.43
N SER A 19 11.79 0.70 1.33
CA SER A 19 12.53 1.46 0.32
C SER A 19 13.59 2.41 0.90
N ALA A 20 14.24 2.02 2.01
CA ALA A 20 15.46 2.68 2.46
C ALA A 20 16.70 1.93 1.91
N SER A 21 17.19 2.39 0.75
CA SER A 21 18.49 2.01 0.20
C SER A 21 19.61 2.45 1.16
N SER A 22 20.30 1.47 1.75
CA SER A 22 21.54 1.65 2.50
C SER A 22 22.67 2.05 1.54
N THR A 23 23.08 3.32 1.58
CA THR A 23 24.42 3.72 1.17
C THR A 23 25.36 3.47 2.36
N ASN A 24 26.05 2.34 2.35
CA ASN A 24 27.25 2.16 3.17
C ASN A 24 28.49 2.27 2.30
N ASP A 25 29.11 3.43 2.43
CA ASP A 25 30.51 3.69 2.22
C ASP A 25 31.35 2.75 3.12
N SER A 26 32.11 1.84 2.52
CA SER A 26 33.34 1.30 3.12
C SER A 26 34.16 0.60 2.05
N GLY A 27 35.31 1.20 1.73
CA GLY A 27 36.30 0.64 0.83
C GLY A 27 36.86 -0.67 1.34
N ILE A 28 36.72 -1.73 0.54
CA ILE A 28 37.53 -2.95 0.64
C ILE A 28 37.91 -3.37 -0.78
N GLN A 29 39.22 -3.50 -0.99
CA GLN A 29 39.84 -3.85 -2.26
C GLN A 29 39.54 -5.30 -2.65
N VAL A 30 39.11 -5.48 -3.90
CA VAL A 30 38.94 -6.79 -4.55
C VAL A 30 40.29 -7.28 -5.06
N THR A 31 40.78 -8.41 -4.54
CA THR A 31 41.75 -9.26 -5.26
C THR A 31 41.41 -10.74 -5.06
N GLY A 32 41.40 -11.48 -6.16
CA GLY A 32 41.67 -12.92 -6.20
C GLY A 32 40.47 -13.88 -6.07
N SER A 33 39.99 -14.39 -7.22
CA SER A 33 39.44 -15.75 -7.28
C SER A 33 40.55 -16.78 -7.01
N PRO A 34 40.22 -17.97 -6.46
CA PRO A 34 40.28 -19.15 -7.32
C PRO A 34 39.19 -20.21 -7.07
N LYS A 35 39.22 -21.18 -7.98
CA LYS A 35 38.32 -22.29 -8.32
C LYS A 35 38.32 -23.49 -7.32
N VAL A 36 37.15 -24.16 -7.28
CA VAL A 36 36.88 -25.63 -7.21
C VAL A 36 36.98 -26.41 -5.88
N SER A 37 35.85 -27.05 -5.47
CA SER A 37 35.63 -28.52 -5.34
C SER A 37 34.28 -28.78 -4.62
N HIS A 38 33.19 -29.14 -5.30
CA HIS A 38 32.63 -30.47 -5.58
C HIS A 38 32.55 -31.49 -4.43
N GLY A 39 31.30 -31.85 -4.09
CA GLY A 39 30.93 -33.05 -3.35
C GLY A 39 29.70 -33.74 -3.97
N GLY A 40 29.94 -34.69 -4.87
CA GLY A 40 29.24 -35.98 -4.93
C GLY A 40 27.87 -36.11 -5.59
N ARG A 41 27.85 -36.32 -6.91
CA ARG A 41 27.12 -37.41 -7.62
C ARG A 41 27.52 -37.41 -9.09
N GLU A 42 28.30 -38.41 -9.49
CA GLU A 42 28.73 -38.61 -10.88
C GLU A 42 27.59 -39.24 -11.69
N GLY A 43 27.11 -38.51 -12.69
CA GLY A 43 26.25 -39.05 -13.75
C GLY A 43 27.02 -39.05 -15.06
N ILE A 44 27.10 -40.20 -15.73
CA ILE A 44 27.68 -40.34 -17.06
C ILE A 44 26.65 -39.82 -18.06
N TRP A 45 26.96 -38.72 -18.73
CA TRP A 45 26.17 -38.21 -19.84
C TRP A 45 26.72 -38.79 -21.14
N VAL A 46 25.94 -39.62 -21.81
CA VAL A 46 26.21 -40.07 -23.19
C VAL A 46 25.29 -39.27 -24.11
N ALA A 47 25.86 -38.65 -25.14
CA ALA A 47 25.09 -37.98 -26.18
C ALA A 47 24.45 -39.04 -27.09
N VAL A 48 23.13 -39.15 -27.04
CA VAL A 48 22.33 -40.04 -27.91
C VAL A 48 21.94 -39.26 -29.16
N HIS A 49 22.29 -39.76 -30.34
CA HIS A 49 21.90 -39.14 -31.61
C HIS A 49 20.42 -39.43 -31.92
N PRO A 50 19.69 -38.52 -32.60
CA PRO A 50 18.24 -38.63 -32.84
C PRO A 50 17.77 -39.88 -33.62
N GLU A 51 18.71 -40.64 -34.19
CA GLU A 51 18.45 -41.84 -34.99
C GLU A 51 18.30 -43.11 -34.13
N GLU A 52 18.66 -43.07 -32.84
CA GLU A 52 18.58 -44.20 -31.90
C GLU A 52 17.25 -44.29 -31.15
N LEU A 53 16.28 -43.43 -31.48
CA LEU A 53 14.93 -43.46 -30.90
C LEU A 53 14.00 -44.33 -31.75
N GLU A 54 13.60 -45.49 -31.22
CA GLU A 54 12.59 -46.35 -31.85
C GLU A 54 11.25 -45.60 -31.99
N ARG A 55 10.73 -45.51 -33.23
CA ARG A 55 9.42 -44.94 -33.55
C ARG A 55 8.41 -46.06 -33.74
N VAL A 56 7.38 -46.10 -32.90
CA VAL A 56 6.25 -47.02 -33.06
C VAL A 56 5.20 -46.41 -34.01
N PRO A 57 4.78 -47.10 -35.08
CA PRO A 57 3.76 -46.59 -36.00
C PRO A 57 2.34 -46.84 -35.48
N ILE A 58 1.45 -45.87 -35.68
CA ILE A 58 0.01 -45.98 -35.42
C ILE A 58 -0.65 -46.41 -36.73
N GLU A 59 -1.13 -47.66 -36.77
CA GLU A 59 -1.95 -48.17 -37.88
C GLU A 59 -3.44 -47.91 -37.67
N ASN A 60 -4.10 -47.67 -38.81
CA ASN A 60 -5.51 -47.36 -38.99
C ASN A 60 -6.44 -48.52 -38.64
N SER A 61 -7.65 -48.20 -38.15
CA SER A 61 -8.83 -49.04 -38.33
C SER A 61 -10.02 -48.21 -38.80
N GLU A 62 -10.45 -48.50 -40.03
CA GLU A 62 -11.69 -48.03 -40.65
C GLU A 62 -12.90 -48.89 -40.22
N SER A 63 -14.10 -48.29 -40.27
CA SER A 63 -15.46 -48.85 -40.51
C SER A 63 -16.47 -48.11 -39.62
N ALA A 64 -17.67 -47.71 -40.03
CA ALA A 64 -18.41 -47.77 -41.28
C ALA A 64 -19.51 -46.68 -41.23
N ALA A 65 -20.02 -46.33 -42.42
CA ALA A 65 -21.02 -45.32 -42.70
C ALA A 65 -22.39 -45.52 -42.02
N THR A 66 -23.13 -44.43 -41.81
CA THR A 66 -24.51 -44.32 -42.31
C THR A 66 -24.97 -42.86 -42.38
N GLU A 67 -25.62 -42.57 -43.50
CA GLU A 67 -26.21 -41.31 -43.95
C GLU A 67 -27.40 -40.88 -43.07
N THR A 68 -27.61 -39.57 -42.93
CA THR A 68 -28.91 -38.90 -43.17
C THR A 68 -28.77 -37.40 -42.92
N GLU A 69 -28.83 -36.60 -43.98
CA GLU A 69 -29.41 -35.24 -43.91
C GLU A 69 -30.93 -35.35 -44.15
N PRO A 70 -31.73 -34.35 -43.75
CA PRO A 70 -32.02 -33.26 -44.70
C PRO A 70 -32.16 -31.85 -44.08
N GLN A 71 -31.56 -30.89 -44.79
CA GLN A 71 -32.12 -29.65 -45.35
C GLN A 71 -32.98 -28.66 -44.53
N ASN A 72 -32.64 -27.38 -44.79
CA ASN A 72 -33.47 -26.17 -44.90
C ASN A 72 -33.98 -25.53 -43.60
N ASP A 73 -33.81 -24.23 -43.35
CA ASP A 73 -34.15 -23.09 -44.23
C ASP A 73 -33.44 -21.75 -43.80
N PRO A 74 -33.65 -20.62 -44.51
CA PRO A 74 -32.67 -19.55 -44.71
C PRO A 74 -32.87 -18.26 -43.88
N GLN A 75 -31.84 -17.40 -44.03
CA GLN A 75 -31.73 -15.93 -43.83
C GLN A 75 -32.97 -15.10 -43.46
N LEU A 76 -32.76 -14.09 -42.58
CA LEU A 76 -33.39 -12.75 -42.50
C LEU A 76 -32.78 -12.07 -41.24
N GLU A 77 -32.45 -10.78 -41.10
CA GLU A 77 -32.48 -9.58 -41.94
C GLU A 77 -31.74 -8.49 -41.12
N VAL A 78 -31.17 -7.47 -41.78
CA VAL A 78 -30.40 -6.38 -41.16
C VAL A 78 -31.16 -5.06 -41.29
N ALA A 79 -31.16 -4.28 -40.19
CA ALA A 79 -31.29 -2.79 -40.09
C ALA A 79 -32.70 -2.14 -40.19
N PRO A 80 -32.87 -0.81 -39.93
CA PRO A 80 -32.43 0.04 -38.78
C PRO A 80 -33.50 1.10 -38.35
N ALA A 81 -33.07 2.09 -37.53
CA ALA A 81 -33.59 3.48 -37.37
C ALA A 81 -34.82 3.69 -36.43
N ALA A 82 -35.05 4.82 -35.75
CA ALA A 82 -34.32 6.05 -35.39
C ALA A 82 -35.25 6.94 -34.50
N ASN A 83 -34.70 8.06 -34.01
CA ASN A 83 -35.32 9.31 -33.51
C ASN A 83 -35.80 9.40 -32.05
N GLU A 84 -35.10 10.18 -31.20
CA GLU A 84 -35.06 11.67 -31.09
C GLU A 84 -36.24 12.23 -30.28
N THR A 85 -35.95 12.88 -29.15
CA THR A 85 -36.42 14.24 -28.84
C THR A 85 -35.74 14.81 -27.58
N SER A 86 -35.55 16.13 -27.65
CA SER A 86 -34.85 17.08 -26.78
C SER A 86 -35.52 17.42 -25.44
N SER A 87 -34.74 17.85 -24.44
CA SER A 87 -35.01 19.06 -23.62
C SER A 87 -33.86 19.30 -22.62
N VAL A 88 -33.00 20.31 -22.82
CA VAL A 88 -33.00 21.62 -22.12
C VAL A 88 -32.51 21.56 -20.66
N ASP A 89 -31.29 22.06 -20.44
CA ASP A 89 -30.67 22.40 -19.16
C ASP A 89 -31.39 23.55 -18.43
N PRO A 90 -31.21 23.66 -17.11
CA PRO A 90 -30.84 24.95 -16.56
C PRO A 90 -29.57 24.91 -15.69
N GLU A 91 -28.68 25.87 -15.95
CA GLU A 91 -27.50 26.22 -15.14
C GLU A 91 -27.84 26.45 -13.66
N PRO A 92 -26.97 26.03 -12.72
CA PRO A 92 -26.99 26.53 -11.35
C PRO A 92 -26.26 27.88 -11.22
N PRO A 93 -26.71 28.78 -10.32
CA PRO A 93 -26.17 30.13 -10.22
C PRO A 93 -24.77 30.18 -9.61
N ALA A 94 -23.97 31.11 -10.13
CA ALA A 94 -22.63 31.47 -9.69
C ALA A 94 -22.57 31.83 -8.20
N VAL A 95 -21.75 31.09 -7.45
CA VAL A 95 -21.38 31.41 -6.06
C VAL A 95 -20.23 32.41 -6.10
N ILE A 96 -20.50 33.63 -5.66
CA ILE A 96 -19.51 34.69 -5.40
C ILE A 96 -18.66 34.26 -4.20
N PRO A 97 -17.32 34.19 -4.28
CA PRO A 97 -16.49 33.98 -3.11
C PRO A 97 -16.36 35.27 -2.31
N THR A 98 -16.93 35.29 -1.11
CA THR A 98 -16.65 36.32 -0.09
C THR A 98 -15.20 36.21 0.40
N PRO A 99 -14.46 37.33 0.55
CA PRO A 99 -13.08 37.30 1.02
C PRO A 99 -13.01 37.04 2.53
N ILE A 100 -12.28 36.01 2.93
CA ILE A 100 -11.93 35.71 4.32
C ILE A 100 -10.78 36.65 4.73
N PRO A 101 -10.89 37.46 5.80
CA PRO A 101 -9.80 38.30 6.29
C PRO A 101 -8.74 37.47 7.06
N PRO A 102 -7.44 37.84 6.99
CA PRO A 102 -6.39 37.12 7.70
C PRO A 102 -6.33 37.55 9.18
N LEU A 103 -6.75 36.67 10.09
CA LEU A 103 -6.49 36.82 11.52
C LEU A 103 -5.06 36.35 11.82
N VAL A 104 -4.15 37.31 11.82
CA VAL A 104 -2.82 37.21 12.43
C VAL A 104 -3.01 37.09 13.94
N GLN A 105 -2.80 35.90 14.50
CA GLN A 105 -2.66 35.71 15.94
C GLN A 105 -1.20 35.42 16.29
N LYS A 106 -0.61 36.40 16.98
CA LYS A 106 0.72 36.42 17.56
C LYS A 106 0.76 35.45 18.76
N PRO A 107 1.74 34.53 18.89
CA PRO A 107 1.83 33.68 20.07
C PRO A 107 2.21 34.47 21.32
N ALA A 108 1.54 34.12 22.42
CA ALA A 108 1.75 34.65 23.76
C ALA A 108 3.10 34.20 24.35
N GLU A 109 3.82 35.15 24.96
CA GLU A 109 4.96 34.88 25.87
C GLU A 109 4.43 34.37 27.23
N PRO A 110 5.10 33.39 27.88
CA PRO A 110 4.79 33.00 29.24
C PRO A 110 5.32 34.03 30.25
N GLN A 111 4.45 34.50 31.14
CA GLN A 111 4.81 35.30 32.32
C GLN A 111 5.32 34.37 33.44
N GLU A 112 6.56 34.55 33.87
CA GLU A 112 7.06 34.05 35.15
C GLU A 112 6.68 35.02 36.28
N ALA A 113 6.20 34.45 37.39
CA ALA A 113 5.92 35.15 38.65
C ALA A 113 6.98 34.78 39.72
N PRO A 114 7.13 35.58 40.80
CA PRO A 114 8.46 35.90 41.34
C PRO A 114 8.74 35.38 42.78
N THR A 115 9.94 35.76 43.28
CA THR A 115 10.41 35.89 44.69
C THR A 115 10.80 34.61 45.45
N LEU A 116 11.78 34.54 46.36
CA LEU A 116 12.73 35.46 47.01
C LEU A 116 13.76 34.57 47.75
N ALA A 117 15.06 34.88 47.73
CA ALA A 117 15.97 34.57 48.84
C ALA A 117 17.30 35.34 48.70
N ALA A 118 17.61 36.12 49.75
CA ALA A 118 18.83 36.89 49.91
C ALA A 118 19.95 36.05 50.52
N ALA A 119 21.20 36.30 50.11
CA ALA A 119 22.38 36.10 50.94
C ALA A 119 23.54 36.99 50.45
N THR A 120 24.34 37.41 51.42
CA THR A 120 25.19 38.59 51.48
C THR A 120 26.65 38.33 51.08
N VAL A 121 27.39 39.45 50.92
CA VAL A 121 28.85 39.67 51.14
C VAL A 121 29.74 39.84 49.89
N GLY A 122 30.46 40.96 49.87
CA GLY A 122 31.88 40.97 49.47
C GLY A 122 32.27 41.97 48.37
N VAL A 123 32.71 43.16 48.77
CA VAL A 123 33.41 44.14 47.91
C VAL A 123 34.83 43.67 47.63
N THR A 124 35.27 43.69 46.36
CA THR A 124 36.59 44.23 45.95
C THR A 124 36.61 44.57 44.46
N ALA A 125 37.34 45.64 44.15
CA ALA A 125 37.51 46.27 42.85
C ALA A 125 38.26 45.39 41.84
N GLY A 126 37.84 45.43 40.57
CA GLY A 126 38.60 44.82 39.48
C GLY A 126 37.95 45.01 38.11
N ALA A 127 38.60 45.81 37.26
CA ALA A 127 38.54 45.82 35.80
C ALA A 127 37.17 46.00 35.12
N ILE A 128 36.94 47.22 34.62
CA ILE A 128 36.01 47.50 33.52
C ILE A 128 36.55 46.76 32.28
N LYS A 129 36.05 45.54 32.04
CA LYS A 129 36.06 44.93 30.71
C LYS A 129 34.69 45.21 30.11
N THR A 130 34.69 45.91 28.98
CA THR A 130 33.53 46.11 28.10
C THR A 130 32.99 44.75 27.69
N ALA A 131 32.01 44.24 28.43
CA ALA A 131 31.18 43.14 28.01
C ALA A 131 30.22 43.68 26.95
N THR A 132 30.58 43.51 25.69
CA THR A 132 29.62 43.49 24.58
C THR A 132 28.61 42.39 24.90
N THR A 133 27.43 42.80 25.33
CA THR A 133 26.27 41.93 25.55
C THR A 133 25.75 41.47 24.18
N GLU A 134 26.46 40.51 23.58
CA GLU A 134 25.88 39.70 22.51
C GLU A 134 24.75 38.87 23.12
N LYS A 135 23.51 39.24 22.77
CA LYS A 135 22.32 38.43 23.07
C LYS A 135 22.57 37.01 22.52
N PRO A 136 22.25 35.95 23.28
CA PRO A 136 22.46 34.59 22.79
C PRO A 136 21.72 34.43 21.47
N LYS A 137 22.44 34.11 20.38
CA LYS A 137 21.83 33.79 19.10
C LYS A 137 20.92 32.59 19.34
N LEU A 138 19.61 32.82 19.37
CA LEU A 138 18.62 31.74 19.37
C LEU A 138 18.89 30.90 18.12
N GLU A 139 19.43 29.70 18.31
CA GLU A 139 19.65 28.76 17.23
C GLU A 139 18.28 28.28 16.75
N LEU A 140 17.85 28.81 15.61
CA LEU A 140 16.61 28.39 14.97
C LEU A 140 16.73 26.90 14.61
N LYS A 141 15.69 26.12 14.93
CA LYS A 141 15.59 24.74 14.45
C LYS A 141 15.61 24.73 12.92
N ARG A 142 16.15 23.68 12.28
CA ARG A 142 16.28 23.59 10.82
C ARG A 142 15.00 23.95 10.07
N ARG A 143 13.84 23.47 10.55
CA ARG A 143 12.51 23.85 10.06
C ARG A 143 12.28 25.37 10.01
N GLN A 144 12.56 26.07 11.11
CA GLN A 144 12.38 27.52 11.22
C GLN A 144 13.35 28.28 10.31
N GLN A 145 14.57 27.77 10.13
CA GLN A 145 15.54 28.33 9.19
C GLN A 145 15.01 28.26 7.76
N LEU A 146 14.46 27.11 7.35
CA LEU A 146 13.87 26.91 6.04
C LEU A 146 12.62 27.76 5.82
N GLU A 147 11.73 27.85 6.82
CA GLU A 147 10.56 28.74 6.76
C GLU A 147 10.95 30.22 6.58
N HIS A 148 12.04 30.67 7.22
CA HIS A 148 12.56 32.02 7.00
C HIS A 148 13.24 32.15 5.63
N HIS A 149 14.01 31.14 5.23
CA HIS A 149 14.71 31.12 3.94
C HIS A 149 13.73 31.27 2.77
N LEU A 150 12.63 30.50 2.79
CA LEU A 150 11.60 30.53 1.75
C LEU A 150 10.81 31.84 1.68
N LYS A 151 10.76 32.61 2.78
CA LYS A 151 10.17 33.97 2.75
C LYS A 151 11.04 34.95 1.97
N SER A 152 12.37 34.83 2.07
CA SER A 152 13.31 35.65 1.30
C SER A 152 13.52 35.12 -0.12
N ASN A 153 13.53 33.81 -0.28
CA ASN A 153 13.88 33.10 -1.51
C ASN A 153 12.78 32.07 -1.85
N PRO A 154 11.65 32.51 -2.42
CA PRO A 154 10.53 31.62 -2.76
C PRO A 154 10.81 30.74 -4.00
N ALA A 155 11.96 30.90 -4.65
CA ALA A 155 12.35 30.15 -5.85
C ALA A 155 13.29 28.96 -5.54
N ASP A 156 13.44 28.57 -4.28
CA ASP A 156 14.27 27.43 -3.88
C ASP A 156 13.42 26.16 -3.73
N LEU A 157 13.47 25.30 -4.76
CA LEU A 157 12.78 24.01 -4.79
C LEU A 157 13.26 23.05 -3.70
N ASP A 158 14.57 22.94 -3.50
CA ASP A 158 15.17 22.00 -2.55
C ASP A 158 14.75 22.34 -1.11
N ALA A 159 14.66 23.63 -0.79
CA ALA A 159 14.15 24.07 0.51
C ALA A 159 12.68 23.69 0.75
N PHE A 160 11.82 23.71 -0.27
CA PHE A 160 10.44 23.22 -0.15
C PHE A 160 10.39 21.72 0.10
N LEU A 161 11.17 20.94 -0.65
CA LEU A 161 11.26 19.48 -0.49
C LEU A 161 11.79 19.10 0.89
N GLU A 162 12.90 19.71 1.34
CA GLU A 162 13.48 19.47 2.66
C GLU A 162 12.48 19.83 3.78
N LEU A 163 11.83 20.99 3.68
CA LEU A 163 10.84 21.43 4.67
C LEU A 163 9.65 20.47 4.75
N SER A 164 9.16 19.98 3.60
CA SER A 164 8.05 19.04 3.56
C SER A 164 8.39 17.69 4.23
N ARG A 165 9.61 17.18 4.01
CA ARG A 165 10.12 15.95 4.63
C ARG A 165 10.26 16.11 6.14
N ILE A 166 10.73 17.26 6.61
CA ILE A 166 10.79 17.58 8.04
C ILE A 166 9.39 17.59 8.65
N TYR A 167 8.41 18.24 8.01
CA TYR A 167 7.03 18.21 8.53
C TYR A 167 6.43 16.81 8.58
N ARG A 168 6.70 15.95 7.59
CA ARG A 168 6.27 14.54 7.62
C ARG A 168 6.94 13.77 8.76
N ALA A 169 8.25 13.95 8.95
CA ALA A 169 8.99 13.32 10.05
C ALA A 169 8.51 13.80 11.44
N GLU A 170 8.07 15.05 11.57
CA GLU A 170 7.46 15.61 12.78
C GLU A 170 5.99 15.18 12.98
N ASN A 171 5.45 14.27 12.15
CA ASN A 171 4.04 13.84 12.15
C ASN A 171 3.04 14.99 11.93
N ARG A 172 3.42 15.98 11.10
CA ARG A 172 2.62 17.16 10.73
C ARG A 172 2.28 17.14 9.22
N PRO A 173 1.59 16.11 8.70
CA PRO A 173 1.36 15.95 7.27
C PRO A 173 0.46 17.03 6.66
N MET A 174 -0.40 17.68 7.46
CA MET A 174 -1.22 18.80 6.99
C MET A 174 -0.37 20.00 6.57
N GLU A 175 0.72 20.27 7.31
CA GLU A 175 1.63 21.38 7.01
C GLU A 175 2.54 21.04 5.84
N ALA A 176 3.06 19.81 5.80
CA ALA A 176 3.79 19.30 4.64
C ALA A 176 2.99 19.49 3.35
N ARG A 177 1.71 19.09 3.36
CA ARG A 177 0.80 19.24 2.21
C ARG A 177 0.62 20.69 1.79
N ARG A 178 0.46 21.63 2.74
CA ARG A 178 0.30 23.07 2.43
C ARG A 178 1.55 23.63 1.77
N VAL A 179 2.72 23.30 2.29
CA VAL A 179 4.01 23.75 1.75
C VAL A 179 4.24 23.20 0.34
N LEU A 180 3.92 21.93 0.10
CA LEU A 180 4.03 21.32 -1.22
C LEU A 180 3.01 21.88 -2.22
N GLN A 181 1.79 22.21 -1.78
CA GLN A 181 0.80 22.91 -2.61
C GLN A 181 1.28 24.30 -3.06
N GLN A 182 1.99 25.02 -2.17
CA GLN A 182 2.62 26.29 -2.54
C GLN A 182 3.76 26.07 -3.54
N ALA A 183 4.60 25.06 -3.31
CA ALA A 183 5.70 24.74 -4.21
C ALA A 183 5.22 24.41 -5.63
N ILE A 184 4.15 23.61 -5.77
CA ILE A 184 3.59 23.23 -7.08
C ILE A 184 3.03 24.43 -7.86
N GLN A 185 2.53 25.46 -7.17
CA GLN A 185 2.09 26.70 -7.85
C GLN A 185 3.27 27.48 -8.47
N ILE A 186 4.47 27.30 -7.92
CA ILE A 186 5.69 27.96 -8.39
C ILE A 186 6.43 27.08 -9.41
N PHE A 187 6.45 25.76 -9.17
CA PHE A 187 7.12 24.75 -9.98
C PHE A 187 6.12 23.67 -10.44
N PRO A 188 5.27 23.97 -11.44
CA PRO A 188 4.23 23.03 -11.89
C PRO A 188 4.79 21.79 -12.61
N ASP A 189 5.98 21.89 -13.19
CA ASP A 189 6.57 20.85 -14.04
C ASP A 189 7.48 19.87 -13.28
N GLU A 190 7.58 19.99 -11.96
CA GLU A 190 8.49 19.19 -11.14
C GLU A 190 7.82 17.89 -10.66
N PRO A 191 8.21 16.70 -11.16
CA PRO A 191 7.59 15.43 -10.79
C PRO A 191 7.81 15.05 -9.31
N ASP A 192 8.95 15.44 -8.74
CA ASP A 192 9.29 15.13 -7.35
C ASP A 192 8.33 15.83 -6.36
N LEU A 193 7.89 17.06 -6.66
CA LEU A 193 6.89 17.76 -5.85
C LEU A 193 5.55 17.06 -5.87
N GLN A 194 5.13 16.58 -7.04
CA GLN A 194 3.89 15.84 -7.18
C GLN A 194 3.93 14.55 -6.36
N TRP A 195 5.06 13.82 -6.39
CA TRP A 195 5.26 12.62 -5.59
C TRP A 195 5.17 12.91 -4.08
N GLU A 196 5.90 13.93 -3.60
CA GLU A 196 5.90 14.30 -2.18
C GLU A 196 4.52 14.82 -1.73
N LEU A 197 3.77 15.50 -2.61
CA LEU A 197 2.41 15.96 -2.32
C LEU A 197 1.45 14.78 -2.13
N GLU A 198 1.51 13.79 -3.01
CA GLU A 198 0.73 12.56 -2.91
C GLU A 198 1.04 11.86 -1.58
N GLU A 199 2.32 11.77 -1.25
CA GLU A 199 2.79 11.13 -0.03
C GLU A 199 2.35 11.88 1.24
N ALA A 200 2.42 13.21 1.25
CA ALA A 200 1.87 14.04 2.32
C ALA A 200 0.34 13.91 2.44
N THR A 201 -0.34 13.72 1.31
CA THR A 201 -1.80 13.52 1.25
C THR A 201 -2.20 12.17 1.83
N LEU A 202 -1.49 11.09 1.48
CA LEU A 202 -1.68 9.76 2.08
C LEU A 202 -1.39 9.82 3.58
N SER A 203 -0.26 10.41 3.98
CA SER A 203 0.14 10.59 5.38
C SER A 203 -0.93 11.30 6.21
N ARG A 204 -1.58 12.33 5.66
CA ARG A 204 -2.67 13.03 6.35
C ARG A 204 -3.93 12.17 6.44
N SER A 205 -4.28 11.44 5.39
CA SER A 205 -5.48 10.60 5.38
C SER A 205 -5.37 9.43 6.36
N ILE A 206 -4.22 8.75 6.43
CA ILE A 206 -4.00 7.69 7.42
C ILE A 206 -3.94 8.24 8.85
N GLN A 207 -3.38 9.43 9.06
CA GLN A 207 -3.39 10.10 10.38
C GLN A 207 -4.82 10.39 10.83
N GLN A 208 -5.67 10.92 9.95
CA GLN A 208 -7.07 11.18 10.25
C GLN A 208 -7.84 9.90 10.59
N LEU A 209 -7.61 8.82 9.83
CA LEU A 209 -8.21 7.52 10.12
C LEU A 209 -7.82 7.01 11.50
N ARG A 210 -6.54 7.14 11.89
CA ARG A 210 -6.05 6.75 13.23
C ARG A 210 -6.70 7.56 14.35
N GLU A 211 -6.76 8.88 14.20
CA GLU A 211 -7.40 9.79 15.16
C GLU A 211 -8.88 9.40 15.38
N VAL A 212 -9.63 9.17 14.29
CA VAL A 212 -11.05 8.81 14.38
C VAL A 212 -11.24 7.39 14.92
N ALA A 213 -10.39 6.43 14.55
CA ALA A 213 -10.44 5.07 15.10
C ALA A 213 -10.21 5.05 16.61
N GLU A 214 -9.28 5.85 17.11
CA GLU A 214 -9.05 6.01 18.54
C GLU A 214 -10.27 6.61 19.25
N LEU A 215 -10.88 7.65 18.68
CA LEU A 215 -12.10 8.26 19.23
C LEU A 215 -13.28 7.28 19.23
N ALA A 216 -13.47 6.52 18.15
CA ALA A 216 -14.52 5.51 18.05
C ALA A 216 -14.36 4.42 19.11
N GLY A 217 -13.15 3.89 19.32
CA GLY A 217 -12.90 2.90 20.37
C GLY A 217 -13.10 3.43 21.80
N ARG A 218 -12.89 4.74 22.02
CA ARG A 218 -13.11 5.39 23.32
C ARG A 218 -14.59 5.68 23.59
N LEU A 219 -15.30 6.24 22.62
CA LEU A 219 -16.67 6.75 22.79
C LEU A 219 -17.74 5.71 22.48
N ASN A 220 -17.46 4.78 21.56
CA ASN A 220 -18.36 3.70 21.13
C ASN A 220 -19.78 4.19 20.79
N THR A 221 -19.89 5.31 20.06
CA THR A 221 -21.17 5.86 19.62
C THR A 221 -21.41 5.59 18.14
N ALA A 222 -22.68 5.50 17.74
CA ALA A 222 -23.05 5.33 16.34
C ALA A 222 -22.59 6.51 15.44
N GLU A 223 -22.37 7.69 16.02
CA GLU A 223 -21.81 8.83 15.29
C GLU A 223 -20.32 8.61 14.99
N THR A 224 -19.53 8.19 15.99
CA THR A 224 -18.11 7.89 15.79
C THR A 224 -17.89 6.71 14.85
N ASP A 225 -18.79 5.72 14.86
CA ASP A 225 -18.71 4.58 13.94
C ASP A 225 -18.99 4.99 12.48
N ARG A 226 -19.94 5.92 12.27
CA ARG A 226 -20.20 6.48 10.93
C ARG A 226 -19.02 7.28 10.42
N GLU A 227 -18.44 8.13 11.26
CA GLU A 227 -17.26 8.91 10.89
C GLU A 227 -16.04 8.03 10.65
N LEU A 228 -15.89 6.92 11.40
CA LEU A 228 -14.84 5.93 11.15
C LEU A 228 -15.01 5.28 9.78
N ASN A 229 -16.22 4.80 9.44
CA ASN A 229 -16.49 4.22 8.12
C ASN A 229 -16.22 5.23 7.00
N ARG A 230 -16.61 6.50 7.18
CA ARG A 230 -16.30 7.56 6.22
C ARG A 230 -14.80 7.74 6.03
N CYS A 231 -14.03 7.83 7.12
CA CYS A 231 -12.58 7.98 7.05
C CYS A 231 -11.89 6.75 6.41
N GLN A 232 -12.43 5.54 6.62
CA GLN A 232 -11.95 4.32 5.95
C GLN A 232 -12.15 4.39 4.45
N GLN A 233 -13.34 4.79 3.99
CA GLN A 233 -13.63 4.96 2.57
C GLN A 233 -12.79 6.08 1.94
N ASP A 234 -12.65 7.22 2.63
CA ASP A 234 -11.81 8.32 2.16
C ASP A 234 -10.34 7.88 2.01
N TRP A 235 -9.80 7.12 2.97
CA TRP A 235 -8.46 6.54 2.90
C TRP A 235 -8.30 5.59 1.72
N ALA A 236 -9.24 4.68 1.51
CA ALA A 236 -9.23 3.75 0.40
C ALA A 236 -9.23 4.49 -0.95
N ARG A 237 -10.09 5.49 -1.12
CA ARG A 237 -10.16 6.33 -2.33
C ARG A 237 -8.86 7.07 -2.60
N ARG A 238 -8.24 7.69 -1.58
CA ARG A 238 -6.95 8.38 -1.78
C ARG A 238 -5.83 7.43 -2.20
N ARG A 239 -5.81 6.21 -1.68
CA ARG A 239 -4.86 5.19 -2.13
C ARG A 239 -5.08 4.80 -3.59
N ILE A 240 -6.34 4.63 -4.00
CA ILE A 240 -6.71 4.32 -5.39
C ILE A 240 -6.21 5.44 -6.32
N GLU A 241 -6.61 6.69 -6.05
CA GLU A 241 -6.23 7.87 -6.85
C GLU A 241 -4.71 7.96 -7.04
N VAL A 242 -3.94 7.81 -5.95
CA VAL A 242 -2.47 7.91 -6.00
C VAL A 242 -1.86 6.73 -6.75
N CYS A 243 -2.30 5.50 -6.50
CA CYS A 243 -1.75 4.32 -7.18
C CYS A 243 -2.04 4.36 -8.68
N GLU A 244 -3.25 4.71 -9.08
CA GLU A 244 -3.63 4.85 -10.49
C GLU A 244 -2.83 5.95 -11.18
N ALA A 245 -2.72 7.13 -10.56
CA ALA A 245 -1.92 8.22 -11.11
C ALA A 245 -0.45 7.83 -11.28
N ARG A 246 0.12 7.04 -10.36
CA ARG A 246 1.51 6.54 -10.46
C ARG A 246 1.66 5.48 -11.55
N LEU A 247 0.70 4.57 -11.68
CA LEU A 247 0.70 3.55 -12.74
C LEU A 247 0.49 4.15 -14.14
N VAL A 248 -0.26 5.24 -14.27
CA VAL A 248 -0.40 5.99 -15.53
C VAL A 248 0.94 6.62 -15.94
N ARG A 249 1.71 7.14 -14.97
CA ARG A 249 3.05 7.70 -15.21
C ARG A 249 4.07 6.62 -15.52
N ASP A 250 4.07 5.53 -14.75
CA ASP A 250 4.97 4.41 -14.91
C ASP A 250 4.23 3.06 -14.78
N PRO A 251 3.84 2.45 -15.91
CA PRO A 251 3.18 1.14 -15.93
C PRO A 251 4.07 -0.02 -15.47
N SER A 252 5.39 0.17 -15.36
CA SER A 252 6.34 -0.89 -14.98
C SER A 252 6.26 -1.24 -13.49
N LEU A 253 5.68 -0.35 -12.67
CA LEU A 253 5.53 -0.46 -11.22
C LEU A 253 4.51 -1.53 -10.83
N THR A 254 4.80 -2.78 -11.14
CA THR A 254 3.90 -3.93 -10.98
C THR A 254 3.50 -4.15 -9.52
N HIS A 255 4.39 -3.83 -8.57
CA HIS A 255 4.09 -3.90 -7.14
C HIS A 255 2.92 -2.99 -6.74
N LEU A 256 2.73 -1.84 -7.41
CA LEU A 256 1.63 -0.92 -7.12
C LEU A 256 0.26 -1.48 -7.50
N ARG A 257 0.19 -2.46 -8.41
CA ARG A 257 -1.08 -3.11 -8.76
C ARG A 257 -1.63 -3.94 -7.60
N VAL A 258 -0.77 -4.57 -6.82
CA VAL A 258 -1.19 -5.26 -5.59
C VAL A 258 -1.72 -4.24 -4.58
N THR A 259 -1.00 -3.13 -4.36
CA THR A 259 -1.44 -2.09 -3.42
C THR A 259 -2.71 -1.37 -3.87
N LEU A 260 -2.90 -1.20 -5.19
CA LEU A 260 -4.13 -0.68 -5.80
C LEU A 260 -5.30 -1.63 -5.56
N ALA A 261 -5.11 -2.92 -5.83
CA ALA A 261 -6.13 -3.93 -5.57
C ALA A 261 -6.50 -4.01 -4.08
N GLU A 262 -5.54 -3.81 -3.17
CA GLU A 262 -5.82 -3.75 -1.73
C GLU A 262 -6.69 -2.54 -1.40
N ALA A 263 -6.39 -1.37 -1.98
CA ALA A 263 -7.19 -0.17 -1.80
C ALA A 263 -8.60 -0.33 -2.39
N LYS A 264 -8.72 -0.97 -3.57
CA LYS A 264 -10.02 -1.31 -4.19
C LYS A 264 -10.81 -2.31 -3.35
N TYR A 265 -10.15 -3.31 -2.75
CA TYR A 265 -10.78 -4.22 -1.78
C TYR A 265 -11.33 -3.47 -0.56
N ASP A 266 -10.56 -2.54 0.01
CA ASP A 266 -11.00 -1.71 1.14
C ASP A 266 -12.15 -0.75 0.75
N ALA A 267 -12.23 -0.36 -0.52
CA ALA A 267 -13.33 0.42 -1.10
C ALA A 267 -14.53 -0.44 -1.56
N GLU A 268 -14.52 -1.75 -1.32
CA GLU A 268 -15.53 -2.73 -1.74
C GLU A 268 -15.68 -2.89 -3.26
N MET A 269 -14.69 -2.44 -4.05
CA MET A 269 -14.62 -2.56 -5.50
C MET A 269 -13.95 -3.90 -5.89
N TYR A 270 -14.60 -5.01 -5.56
CA TYR A 270 -13.98 -6.34 -5.64
C TYR A 270 -13.67 -6.82 -7.04
N GLU A 271 -14.50 -6.49 -8.04
CA GLU A 271 -14.30 -6.94 -9.43
C GLU A 271 -13.09 -6.24 -10.05
N GLU A 272 -13.03 -4.92 -9.96
CA GLU A 272 -11.88 -4.14 -10.45
C GLU A 272 -10.58 -4.50 -9.72
N ALA A 273 -10.66 -4.84 -8.42
CA ALA A 273 -9.52 -5.36 -7.69
C ALA A 273 -9.01 -6.68 -8.29
N ILE A 274 -9.90 -7.59 -8.71
CA ILE A 274 -9.52 -8.85 -9.34
C ILE A 274 -8.86 -8.61 -10.70
N ASP A 275 -9.37 -7.67 -11.49
CA ASP A 275 -8.79 -7.33 -12.80
C ASP A 275 -7.34 -6.85 -12.67
N ASP A 276 -7.05 -5.96 -11.70
CA ASP A 276 -5.70 -5.50 -11.41
C ASP A 276 -4.77 -6.63 -10.94
N LEU A 277 -5.31 -7.58 -10.17
CA LEU A 277 -4.56 -8.73 -9.65
C LEU A 277 -4.23 -9.73 -10.75
N ASP A 278 -5.14 -9.98 -11.69
CA ASP A 278 -4.96 -10.95 -12.78
C ASP A 278 -3.76 -10.58 -13.67
N ILE A 279 -3.46 -9.28 -13.81
CA ILE A 279 -2.27 -8.77 -14.51
C ILE A 279 -0.97 -9.21 -13.81
N VAL A 280 -0.98 -9.31 -12.48
CA VAL A 280 0.20 -9.57 -11.64
C VAL A 280 0.43 -11.06 -11.37
N LEU A 281 -0.58 -11.92 -11.60
CA LEU A 281 -0.48 -13.35 -11.32
C LEU A 281 0.68 -14.06 -12.04
N GLY A 282 1.10 -13.53 -13.19
CA GLY A 282 2.26 -14.03 -13.93
C GLY A 282 3.63 -13.68 -13.34
N ASN A 283 3.69 -12.74 -12.38
CA ASN A 283 4.93 -12.36 -11.70
C ASN A 283 5.08 -13.17 -10.41
N ASP A 284 6.07 -14.06 -10.36
CA ASP A 284 6.29 -14.96 -9.23
C ASP A 284 6.52 -14.23 -7.89
N GLU A 285 7.11 -13.03 -7.91
CA GLU A 285 7.37 -12.23 -6.70
C GLU A 285 6.07 -11.79 -6.01
N PHE A 286 5.09 -11.36 -6.79
CA PHE A 286 3.84 -10.79 -6.30
C PHE A 286 2.65 -11.75 -6.41
N SER A 287 2.80 -12.87 -7.12
CA SER A 287 1.73 -13.86 -7.29
C SER A 287 1.15 -14.37 -5.98
N PRO A 288 1.92 -14.60 -4.88
CA PRO A 288 1.33 -15.08 -3.63
C PRO A 288 0.39 -14.07 -2.97
N SER A 289 0.77 -12.79 -2.93
CA SER A 289 -0.08 -11.72 -2.39
C SER A 289 -1.28 -11.48 -3.28
N ALA A 290 -1.10 -11.52 -4.61
CA ALA A 290 -2.18 -11.39 -5.57
C ALA A 290 -3.23 -12.50 -5.43
N TYR A 291 -2.82 -13.77 -5.34
CA TYR A 291 -3.74 -14.89 -5.10
C TYR A 291 -4.46 -14.81 -3.76
N LEU A 292 -3.76 -14.39 -2.70
CA LEU A 292 -4.39 -14.20 -1.38
C LEU A 292 -5.49 -13.14 -1.47
N LEU A 293 -5.18 -11.98 -2.06
CA LEU A 293 -6.12 -10.87 -2.14
C LEU A 293 -7.30 -11.19 -3.05
N ARG A 294 -7.05 -11.84 -4.20
CA ARG A 294 -8.08 -12.34 -5.12
C ARG A 294 -9.05 -13.29 -4.42
N GLY A 295 -8.50 -14.20 -3.60
CA GLY A 295 -9.30 -15.07 -2.73
C GLY A 295 -10.17 -14.29 -1.75
N ARG A 296 -9.64 -13.24 -1.11
CA ARG A 296 -10.41 -12.37 -0.19
C ARG A 296 -11.52 -11.61 -0.92
N CYS A 297 -11.27 -11.07 -2.11
CA CYS A 297 -12.28 -10.45 -2.96
C CYS A 297 -13.42 -11.44 -3.28
N MET A 298 -13.08 -12.65 -3.71
CA MET A 298 -14.07 -13.70 -4.02
C MET A 298 -14.90 -14.11 -2.80
N LEU A 299 -14.31 -14.19 -1.61
CA LEU A 299 -15.06 -14.43 -0.37
C LEU A 299 -16.01 -13.30 -0.03
N ALA A 300 -15.60 -12.04 -0.22
CA ALA A 300 -16.46 -10.89 0.02
C ALA A 300 -17.66 -10.86 -0.95
N MET A 301 -17.47 -11.36 -2.17
CA MET A 301 -18.54 -11.54 -3.17
C MET A 301 -19.41 -12.79 -2.93
N GLY A 302 -19.09 -13.63 -1.93
CA GLY A 302 -19.79 -14.91 -1.68
C GLY A 302 -19.46 -16.04 -2.65
N LYS A 303 -18.41 -15.90 -3.47
CA LYS A 303 -17.92 -16.91 -4.42
C LYS A 303 -16.94 -17.86 -3.73
N ASP A 304 -17.44 -18.65 -2.77
CA ASP A 304 -16.61 -19.45 -1.87
C ASP A 304 -15.72 -20.47 -2.62
N LEU A 305 -16.24 -21.15 -3.65
CA LEU A 305 -15.48 -22.15 -4.41
C LEU A 305 -14.31 -21.54 -5.19
N ASP A 306 -14.55 -20.41 -5.87
CA ASP A 306 -13.52 -19.69 -6.62
C ASP A 306 -12.45 -19.13 -5.68
N ALA A 307 -12.89 -18.64 -4.51
CA ALA A 307 -11.97 -18.19 -3.47
C ALA A 307 -11.05 -19.32 -3.01
N MET A 308 -11.57 -20.53 -2.78
CA MET A 308 -10.75 -21.68 -2.40
C MET A 308 -9.70 -22.02 -3.46
N VAL A 309 -10.01 -21.88 -4.76
CA VAL A 309 -9.02 -22.07 -5.84
C VAL A 309 -7.88 -21.06 -5.72
N SER A 310 -8.20 -19.77 -5.59
CA SER A 310 -7.20 -18.71 -5.45
C SER A 310 -6.36 -18.87 -4.17
N LEU A 311 -7.00 -19.18 -3.04
CA LEU A 311 -6.30 -19.38 -1.76
C LEU A 311 -5.39 -20.62 -1.77
N ARG A 312 -5.78 -21.71 -2.44
CA ARG A 312 -4.90 -22.87 -2.66
C ARG A 312 -3.70 -22.50 -3.53
N ALA A 313 -3.90 -21.68 -4.57
CA ALA A 313 -2.82 -21.20 -5.42
C ALA A 313 -1.82 -20.32 -4.66
N CYS A 314 -2.27 -19.60 -3.61
CA CYS A 314 -1.36 -18.93 -2.67
C CYS A 314 -0.65 -19.92 -1.74
N ALA A 315 -1.41 -20.78 -1.04
CA ALA A 315 -0.87 -21.55 0.07
C ALA A 315 -0.11 -22.84 -0.30
N MET A 316 -0.51 -23.48 -1.40
CA MET A 316 -0.13 -24.87 -1.73
C MET A 316 0.57 -25.00 -3.09
N ARG A 317 0.88 -23.89 -3.76
CA ARG A 317 1.63 -23.89 -5.02
C ARG A 317 3.08 -24.34 -4.75
N ARG A 318 3.52 -25.36 -5.50
CA ARG A 318 4.88 -25.91 -5.38
C ARG A 318 5.94 -25.08 -6.10
N ALA A 319 5.56 -24.48 -7.24
CA ALA A 319 6.47 -23.69 -8.07
C ALA A 319 6.90 -22.38 -7.40
N VAL A 320 5.97 -21.72 -6.71
CA VAL A 320 6.20 -20.47 -5.99
C VAL A 320 5.73 -20.65 -4.56
N VAL A 321 6.67 -20.59 -3.62
CA VAL A 321 6.38 -20.73 -2.20
C VAL A 321 6.05 -19.36 -1.63
N ALA A 322 4.82 -19.20 -1.14
CA ALA A 322 4.38 -17.97 -0.51
C ALA A 322 5.18 -17.66 0.77
N PRO A 323 5.40 -16.36 1.09
CA PRO A 323 5.92 -15.95 2.40
C PRO A 323 5.10 -16.58 3.53
N LEU A 324 5.77 -16.98 4.62
CA LEU A 324 5.16 -17.83 5.64
C LEU A 324 3.91 -17.20 6.28
N ARG A 325 3.94 -15.90 6.56
CA ARG A 325 2.80 -15.15 7.10
C ARG A 325 1.61 -15.17 6.11
N THR A 326 1.87 -14.88 4.84
CA THR A 326 0.86 -14.92 3.76
C THR A 326 0.25 -16.31 3.63
N ARG A 327 1.09 -17.36 3.67
CA ARG A 327 0.66 -18.76 3.62
C ARG A 327 -0.24 -19.14 4.78
N VAL A 328 0.11 -18.75 6.01
CA VAL A 328 -0.72 -19.00 7.21
C VAL A 328 -2.09 -18.32 7.07
N VAL A 329 -2.13 -17.07 6.62
CA VAL A 329 -3.40 -16.35 6.41
C VAL A 329 -4.28 -17.06 5.37
N ALA A 330 -3.71 -17.45 4.22
CA ALA A 330 -4.43 -18.19 3.19
C ALA A 330 -4.99 -19.54 3.71
N LEU A 331 -4.19 -20.28 4.48
CA LEU A 331 -4.60 -21.57 5.07
C LEU A 331 -5.71 -21.42 6.12
N ARG A 332 -5.70 -20.33 6.90
CA ARG A 332 -6.78 -20.02 7.85
C ARG A 332 -8.09 -19.76 7.12
N LEU A 333 -8.07 -18.95 6.06
CA LEU A 333 -9.23 -18.69 5.22
C LEU A 333 -9.74 -19.97 4.53
N LEU A 334 -8.84 -20.85 4.07
CA LEU A 334 -9.21 -22.16 3.52
C LEU A 334 -9.89 -23.07 4.57
N CYS A 335 -9.39 -23.09 5.80
CA CYS A 335 -10.02 -23.84 6.88
C CYS A 335 -11.43 -23.31 7.18
N GLU A 336 -11.57 -21.99 7.34
CA GLU A 336 -12.86 -21.37 7.65
C GLU A 336 -13.90 -21.62 6.55
N THR A 337 -13.49 -21.47 5.29
CA THR A 337 -14.37 -21.68 4.13
C THR A 337 -14.75 -23.15 3.96
N ALA A 338 -13.81 -24.08 4.11
CA ALA A 338 -14.11 -25.51 4.04
C ALA A 338 -15.03 -25.98 5.17
N ASP A 339 -14.89 -25.41 6.37
CA ASP A 339 -15.76 -25.70 7.52
C ASP A 339 -17.18 -25.18 7.27
N ARG A 340 -17.30 -23.95 6.77
CA ARG A 340 -18.59 -23.34 6.37
C ARG A 340 -19.33 -24.15 5.31
N LEU A 341 -18.60 -24.70 4.33
CA LEU A 341 -19.14 -25.54 3.26
C LEU A 341 -19.35 -27.01 3.69
N GLY A 342 -18.91 -27.40 4.89
CA GLY A 342 -19.08 -28.77 5.41
C GLY A 342 -18.18 -29.83 4.74
N ILE A 343 -17.06 -29.44 4.13
CA ILE A 343 -16.20 -30.36 3.36
C ILE A 343 -15.11 -30.97 4.27
N ALA A 344 -15.51 -31.95 5.08
CA ALA A 344 -14.70 -32.50 6.18
C ALA A 344 -13.34 -33.07 5.75
N LEU A 345 -13.27 -33.79 4.62
CA LEU A 345 -12.02 -34.41 4.17
C LEU A 345 -10.98 -33.37 3.77
N THR A 346 -11.38 -32.35 3.00
CA THR A 346 -10.47 -31.26 2.60
C THR A 346 -10.09 -30.40 3.80
N LEU A 347 -11.03 -30.16 4.73
CA LEU A 347 -10.76 -29.41 5.95
C LEU A 347 -9.64 -30.05 6.78
N ALA A 348 -9.65 -31.38 6.93
CA ALA A 348 -8.58 -32.10 7.62
C ALA A 348 -7.21 -31.87 6.98
N THR A 349 -7.14 -31.87 5.64
CA THR A 349 -5.90 -31.58 4.92
C THR A 349 -5.41 -30.14 5.15
N TYR A 350 -6.29 -29.14 5.10
CA TYR A 350 -5.91 -27.75 5.35
C TYR A 350 -5.47 -27.51 6.78
N ARG A 351 -6.13 -28.14 7.76
CA ARG A 351 -5.72 -28.05 9.17
C ARG A 351 -4.33 -28.63 9.40
N SER A 352 -3.99 -29.74 8.74
CA SER A 352 -2.64 -30.32 8.81
C SER A 352 -1.58 -29.36 8.25
N HIS A 353 -1.84 -28.78 7.07
CA HIS A 353 -0.94 -27.79 6.47
C HIS A 353 -0.83 -26.51 7.31
N LEU A 354 -1.94 -26.04 7.88
CA LEU A 354 -1.97 -24.87 8.75
C LEU A 354 -1.12 -25.10 10.00
N GLN A 355 -1.29 -26.24 10.66
CA GLN A 355 -0.52 -26.60 11.85
C GLN A 355 0.98 -26.64 11.57
N GLN A 356 1.39 -27.20 10.41
CA GLN A 356 2.79 -27.21 9.99
C GLN A 356 3.32 -25.80 9.77
N ALA A 357 2.59 -24.96 9.03
CA ALA A 357 3.00 -23.58 8.74
C ALA A 357 3.08 -22.71 10.02
N GLU A 358 2.17 -22.90 10.96
CA GLU A 358 2.19 -22.19 12.25
C GLU A 358 3.36 -22.63 13.14
N GLN A 359 3.69 -23.93 13.16
CA GLN A 359 4.87 -24.44 13.86
C GLN A 359 6.17 -23.88 13.25
N GLU A 360 6.26 -23.82 11.93
CA GLU A 360 7.40 -23.19 11.24
C GLU A 360 7.50 -21.70 11.60
N LEU A 361 6.38 -20.98 11.66
CA LEU A 361 6.35 -19.56 11.98
C LEU A 361 6.78 -19.30 13.43
N ALA A 362 6.31 -20.14 14.36
CA ALA A 362 6.72 -20.08 15.75
C ALA A 362 8.23 -20.34 15.93
N LYS A 363 8.79 -21.33 15.21
CA LYS A 363 10.23 -21.61 15.23
C LYS A 363 11.06 -20.43 14.69
N GLN A 364 10.61 -19.79 13.62
CA GLN A 364 11.29 -18.59 13.10
C GLN A 364 11.26 -17.43 14.11
N ALA A 365 10.14 -17.25 14.82
CA ALA A 365 10.03 -16.22 15.86
C ALA A 365 11.00 -16.47 17.03
N THR A 366 11.21 -17.73 17.42
CA THR A 366 12.14 -18.09 18.52
C THR A 366 13.62 -18.00 18.14
N LEU A 367 13.96 -18.09 16.86
CA LEU A 367 15.34 -18.01 16.38
C LEU A 367 15.79 -16.57 16.08
N GLY A 368 14.83 -15.65 15.88
CA GLY A 368 15.08 -14.23 15.61
C GLY A 368 15.07 -13.33 16.85
N SER A 369 14.79 -13.88 18.03
CA SER A 369 14.93 -13.22 19.34
C SER A 369 16.23 -13.64 20.00
#